data_AF-A0A3D6EZY1-F1
#
_entry.id   AF-A0A3D6EZY1-F1
#
_cell.length_a   1.000
_cell.length_b   1.000
_cell.length_c   1.000
_cell.angle_alpha   90.00
_cell.angle_beta   90.00
_cell.angle_gamma   90.00
#
_symmetry.space_group_name_H-M   'P 1'
#
loop_
_entity.id
_entity.type
_entity.pdbx_description
1 polymer ?
#
loop_
_entity_poly.entity_id
_entity_poly.type
_entity_poly.pdbx_seq_one_letter_code
_entity_poly.pdbx_strand_id
1 'polypeptide(L)'
;MHHITFISTIHKEIGNCNAEELYKIIEKLSPGVIFLEAFDDSYSDYEKYFFSTYGEYHERLEIAAIQKYYRSNPLFKYVPVCKDRLSGDLHRKNNIVGQNGERQQWINNFKSLTEKHGFKFLNSSESVNLLEEIRVLENLALIGTEVGKIFEAAMKDYENSMPSEYIFIL
;
A
#
# COMPACT_ATOMS: atom_id res chain seq x y z
N MET A 1 -24.82 10.69 0.73
CA MET A 1 -24.20 9.39 0.37
C MET A 1 -22.77 9.70 -0.06
N HIS A 2 -21.77 9.17 0.64
CA HIS A 2 -20.36 9.43 0.30
C HIS A 2 -19.91 8.42 -0.75
N HIS A 3 -19.23 8.89 -1.80
CA HIS A 3 -18.58 8.02 -2.77
C HIS A 3 -17.14 7.76 -2.34
N ILE A 4 -16.75 6.50 -2.47
CA ILE A 4 -15.66 5.88 -1.74
C ILE A 4 -14.88 5.08 -2.77
N THR A 5 -13.60 5.39 -2.94
CA THR A 5 -12.75 4.74 -3.94
C THR A 5 -11.49 4.26 -3.26
N PHE A 6 -11.26 2.95 -3.34
CA PHE A 6 -10.03 2.33 -2.90
C PHE A 6 -9.05 2.36 -4.08
N ILE A 7 -7.83 2.80 -3.81
CA ILE A 7 -6.75 2.76 -4.78
C ILE A 7 -5.64 1.95 -4.13
N SER A 8 -5.28 0.84 -4.76
CA SER A 8 -4.10 0.04 -4.46
C SER A 8 -2.88 0.67 -5.11
N THR A 9 -1.80 0.77 -4.35
CA THR A 9 -0.54 1.42 -4.69
C THR A 9 0.63 0.49 -4.40
N ILE A 10 1.83 0.96 -4.72
CA ILE A 10 3.08 0.35 -4.30
C ILE A 10 3.96 1.48 -3.75
N HIS A 11 4.75 1.23 -2.72
CA HIS A 11 5.51 2.31 -2.07
C HIS A 11 6.74 2.80 -2.84
N LYS A 12 6.99 2.26 -4.05
CA LYS A 12 8.15 2.60 -4.88
C LYS A 12 7.73 2.74 -6.33
N GLU A 13 8.31 3.71 -7.03
CA GLU A 13 8.05 3.86 -8.44
C GLU A 13 8.62 2.68 -9.25
N ILE A 14 7.82 2.11 -10.15
CA ILE A 14 8.24 1.09 -11.11
C ILE A 14 7.40 1.19 -12.39
N GLY A 15 8.06 1.42 -13.52
CA GLY A 15 7.39 1.60 -14.81
C GLY A 15 6.21 2.58 -14.73
N ASN A 16 5.00 2.07 -15.01
CA ASN A 16 3.76 2.86 -15.01
C ASN A 16 3.13 3.07 -13.61
N CYS A 17 3.73 2.57 -12.53
CA CYS A 17 3.39 2.95 -11.17
C CYS A 17 4.32 4.08 -10.73
N ASN A 18 3.90 5.33 -10.91
CA ASN A 18 4.67 6.51 -10.53
C ASN A 18 3.73 7.64 -10.08
N ALA A 19 4.29 8.68 -9.45
CA ALA A 19 3.50 9.78 -8.90
C ALA A 19 2.64 10.51 -9.94
N GLU A 20 3.08 10.55 -11.21
CA GLU A 20 2.35 11.22 -12.29
C GLU A 20 1.09 10.46 -12.69
N GLU A 21 1.18 9.14 -12.87
CA GLU A 21 0.03 8.31 -13.18
C GLU A 21 -0.98 8.27 -12.03
N LEU A 22 -0.50 8.24 -10.77
CA LEU A 22 -1.39 8.32 -9.62
C LEU A 22 -2.07 9.70 -9.53
N TYR A 23 -1.33 10.79 -9.77
CA TYR A 23 -1.90 12.13 -9.81
C TYR A 23 -3.05 12.23 -10.81
N LYS A 24 -2.90 11.70 -12.03
CA LYS A 24 -3.98 11.70 -13.04
C LYS A 24 -5.23 10.97 -12.55
N ILE A 25 -5.07 9.87 -11.81
CA ILE A 25 -6.18 9.13 -11.21
C ILE A 25 -6.87 9.98 -10.14
N ILE A 26 -6.09 10.57 -9.22
CA ILE A 26 -6.62 11.43 -8.15
C ILE A 26 -7.33 12.65 -8.74
N GLU A 27 -6.72 13.33 -9.71
CA GLU A 27 -7.30 14.50 -10.39
C GLU A 27 -8.64 14.17 -11.04
N LYS A 28 -8.72 13.04 -11.74
CA LYS A 28 -9.96 12.57 -12.37
C LYS A 28 -11.07 12.26 -11.37
N LEU A 29 -10.72 11.70 -10.20
CA LEU A 29 -11.67 11.39 -9.14
C LEU A 29 -12.10 12.64 -8.36
N SER A 30 -11.23 13.66 -8.31
CA SER A 30 -11.40 14.91 -7.57
C SER A 30 -11.90 14.71 -6.12
N PRO A 31 -11.16 13.95 -5.29
CA PRO A 31 -11.59 13.65 -3.94
C PRO A 31 -11.52 14.87 -3.02
N GLY A 32 -12.55 15.06 -2.19
CA GLY A 32 -12.53 16.06 -1.12
C GLY A 32 -11.66 15.65 0.09
N VAL A 33 -11.43 14.34 0.27
CA VAL A 33 -10.62 13.77 1.36
C VAL A 33 -9.80 12.61 0.81
N ILE A 34 -8.52 12.55 1.17
CA ILE A 34 -7.59 11.48 0.85
C ILE A 34 -7.08 10.89 2.16
N PHE A 35 -7.25 9.58 2.34
CA PHE A 35 -6.66 8.81 3.43
C PHE A 35 -5.46 8.04 2.89
N LEU A 36 -4.33 8.07 3.58
CA LEU A 36 -3.13 7.32 3.17
C LEU A 36 -2.59 6.50 4.33
N GLU A 37 -2.27 5.22 4.07
CA GLU A 37 -1.54 4.38 5.01
C GLU A 37 -0.08 4.87 5.17
N ALA A 38 0.13 5.79 6.10
CA ALA A 38 1.44 6.33 6.45
C ALA A 38 1.59 6.38 7.97
N PHE A 39 2.76 5.93 8.48
CA PHE A 39 3.13 6.06 9.88
C PHE A 39 3.79 7.43 10.15
N ASP A 40 3.56 8.04 11.31
CA ASP A 40 4.22 9.30 11.71
C ASP A 40 5.75 9.20 11.80
N ASP A 41 6.29 7.99 11.97
CA ASP A 41 7.73 7.68 11.99
C ASP A 41 8.25 7.16 10.64
N SER A 42 7.42 7.12 9.58
CA SER A 42 7.85 6.77 8.22
C SER A 42 8.79 7.81 7.61
N TYR A 43 8.84 8.98 8.24
CA TYR A 43 9.58 10.14 7.78
C TYR A 43 10.77 10.37 8.70
N SER A 44 11.94 10.46 8.10
CA SER A 44 13.14 10.94 8.77
C SER A 44 12.91 12.33 9.39
N ASP A 45 13.68 12.68 10.42
CA ASP A 45 13.62 14.03 11.01
C ASP A 45 13.90 15.12 9.96
N TYR A 46 14.65 14.78 8.91
CA TYR A 46 14.90 15.63 7.75
C TYR A 46 13.63 15.89 6.92
N GLU A 47 12.84 14.85 6.63
CA GLU A 47 11.58 14.98 5.90
C GLU A 47 10.51 15.71 6.73
N LYS A 48 10.49 15.49 8.05
CA LYS A 48 9.62 16.23 8.97
C LYS A 48 9.97 17.72 8.99
N TYR A 49 11.26 18.06 9.03
CA TYR A 49 11.75 19.44 8.95
C TYR A 49 11.41 20.10 7.61
N PHE A 50 11.59 19.38 6.50
CA PHE A 50 11.28 19.89 5.17
C PHE A 50 9.77 20.12 4.99
N PHE A 51 8.94 19.21 5.51
CA PHE A 51 7.49 19.39 5.57
C PHE A 51 7.08 20.59 6.43
N SER A 52 7.64 20.75 7.63
CA SER A 52 7.29 21.89 8.49
C SER A 52 7.73 23.24 7.92
N THR A 53 8.77 23.24 7.09
CA THR A 53 9.37 24.47 6.55
C THR A 53 8.83 24.83 5.16
N TYR A 54 8.56 23.83 4.32
CA TYR A 54 8.23 24.02 2.90
C TYR A 54 6.95 23.31 2.46
N GLY A 55 6.37 22.45 3.30
CA GLY A 55 5.17 21.69 2.99
C GLY A 55 5.38 20.46 2.10
N GLU A 56 6.62 19.99 1.91
CA GLU A 56 6.94 18.92 0.95
C GLU A 56 7.64 17.68 1.59
N TYR A 57 6.96 16.54 1.58
CA TYR A 57 7.50 15.17 1.76
C TYR A 57 7.93 14.56 0.40
N HIS A 58 9.09 13.91 0.33
CA HIS A 58 9.72 13.60 -0.97
C HIS A 58 9.92 12.12 -1.32
N GLU A 59 9.80 11.16 -0.40
CA GLU A 59 10.26 9.78 -0.71
C GLU A 59 9.17 8.78 -1.16
N ARG A 60 7.88 9.10 -1.01
CA ARG A 60 6.77 8.20 -1.39
C ARG A 60 6.01 8.69 -2.63
N LEU A 61 5.73 7.78 -3.56
CA LEU A 61 5.03 8.12 -4.80
C LEU A 61 3.62 8.66 -4.52
N GLU A 62 2.97 8.13 -3.48
CA GLU A 62 1.63 8.50 -3.06
C GLU A 62 1.61 9.95 -2.59
N ILE A 63 2.60 10.32 -1.79
CA ILE A 63 2.79 11.65 -1.27
C ILE A 63 3.11 12.65 -2.39
N ALA A 64 4.01 12.31 -3.30
CA ALA A 64 4.35 13.16 -4.44
C ALA A 64 3.12 13.42 -5.34
N ALA A 65 2.27 12.42 -5.54
CA ALA A 65 1.00 12.58 -6.28
C ALA A 65 0.02 13.49 -5.53
N ILE A 66 -0.14 13.30 -4.21
CA ILE A 66 -1.01 14.12 -3.35
C ILE A 66 -0.57 15.59 -3.34
N GLN A 67 0.72 15.86 -3.29
CA GLN A 67 1.26 17.23 -3.36
C GLN A 67 0.97 17.91 -4.67
N LYS A 68 1.13 17.19 -5.79
CA LYS A 68 0.72 17.70 -7.11
C LYS A 68 -0.77 18.05 -7.10
N TYR A 69 -1.60 17.19 -6.53
CA TYR A 69 -3.03 17.45 -6.37
C TYR A 69 -3.35 18.68 -5.50
N TYR A 70 -2.61 18.88 -4.41
CA TYR A 70 -2.75 20.06 -3.54
C TYR A 70 -2.55 21.38 -4.27
N ARG A 71 -1.55 21.44 -5.16
CA ARG A 71 -1.26 22.66 -5.92
C ARG A 71 -2.43 23.07 -6.82
N SER A 72 -3.18 22.11 -7.34
CA SER A 72 -4.36 22.35 -8.19
C SER A 72 -5.68 22.45 -7.40
N ASN A 73 -5.76 21.86 -6.21
CA ASN A 73 -7.00 21.71 -5.43
C ASN A 73 -6.78 21.93 -3.92
N PRO A 74 -6.44 23.14 -3.46
CA PRO A 74 -5.99 23.39 -2.07
C PRO A 74 -7.05 23.14 -0.98
N LEU A 75 -8.31 22.89 -1.34
CA LEU A 75 -9.41 22.65 -0.40
C LEU A 75 -9.55 21.17 0.02
N PHE A 76 -8.85 20.24 -0.63
CA PHE A 76 -8.93 18.83 -0.24
C PHE A 76 -8.27 18.61 1.14
N LYS A 77 -8.70 17.55 1.85
CA LYS A 77 -8.14 17.16 3.14
C LYS A 77 -7.29 15.90 3.02
N TYR A 78 -6.10 15.91 3.61
CA TYR A 78 -5.24 14.74 3.75
C TYR A 78 -5.32 14.19 5.18
N VAL A 79 -5.48 12.87 5.32
CA VAL A 79 -5.56 12.18 6.62
C VAL A 79 -4.64 10.95 6.60
N PRO A 80 -3.49 10.95 7.31
CA PRO A 80 -2.70 9.74 7.48
C PRO A 80 -3.46 8.74 8.36
N VAL A 81 -3.44 7.46 7.97
CA VAL A 81 -4.14 6.37 8.66
C VAL A 81 -3.20 5.17 8.84
N CYS A 82 -2.42 5.14 9.91
CA CYS A 82 -1.82 3.88 10.39
C CYS A 82 -1.41 3.99 11.85
N LYS A 83 -1.66 2.95 12.67
CA LYS A 83 -1.34 2.93 14.11
C LYS A 83 -0.22 1.94 14.47
N ASP A 84 -0.15 0.78 13.82
CA ASP A 84 0.73 -0.32 14.25
C ASP A 84 1.47 -0.98 13.08
N ARG A 85 2.76 -1.28 13.25
CA ARG A 85 3.59 -1.97 12.25
C ARG A 85 3.51 -3.49 12.42
N LEU A 86 3.16 -4.20 11.35
CA LEU A 86 3.22 -5.68 11.26
C LEU A 86 4.64 -6.26 11.04
N SER A 87 5.68 -5.46 11.28
CA SER A 87 7.01 -5.66 10.66
C SER A 87 7.77 -6.91 11.14
N GLY A 88 7.65 -7.29 12.41
CA GLY A 88 8.39 -8.42 12.99
C GLY A 88 7.90 -9.78 12.49
N ASP A 89 6.59 -10.01 12.52
CA ASP A 89 6.00 -11.29 12.13
C ASP A 89 5.94 -11.46 10.61
N LEU A 90 5.79 -10.37 9.87
CA LEU A 90 5.88 -10.37 8.41
C LEU A 90 7.26 -10.82 7.90
N HIS A 91 8.33 -10.38 8.55
CA HIS A 91 9.70 -10.80 8.18
C HIS A 91 9.90 -12.30 8.42
N ARG A 92 9.42 -12.83 9.55
CA ARG A 92 9.48 -14.26 9.86
C ARG A 92 8.69 -15.10 8.86
N LYS A 93 7.48 -14.64 8.49
CA LYS A 93 6.68 -15.26 7.43
C LYS A 93 7.47 -15.34 6.12
N ASN A 94 8.00 -14.19 5.68
CA ASN A 94 8.71 -14.06 4.40
C ASN A 94 9.92 -14.98 4.29
N ASN A 95 10.63 -15.24 5.40
CA ASN A 95 11.74 -16.19 5.40
C ASN A 95 11.33 -17.64 5.13
N ILE A 96 10.14 -18.05 5.59
CA ILE A 96 9.61 -19.40 5.37
C ILE A 96 9.05 -19.52 3.95
N VAL A 97 8.17 -18.60 3.55
CA VAL A 97 7.49 -18.68 2.25
C VAL A 97 8.41 -18.31 1.09
N GLY A 98 9.47 -17.53 1.33
CA GLY A 98 10.42 -17.08 0.31
C GLY A 98 11.27 -18.19 -0.31
N GLN A 99 11.31 -19.38 0.30
CA GLN A 99 12.02 -20.54 -0.24
C GLN A 99 11.22 -21.29 -1.32
N ASN A 100 9.95 -20.96 -1.52
CA ASN A 100 9.11 -21.60 -2.52
C ASN A 100 9.36 -20.98 -3.92
N GLY A 101 9.98 -21.78 -4.80
CA GLY A 101 10.30 -21.38 -6.17
C GLY A 101 9.07 -21.07 -7.03
N GLU A 102 7.95 -21.77 -6.81
CA GLU A 102 6.68 -21.48 -7.48
C GLU A 102 6.19 -20.10 -7.05
N ARG A 103 6.06 -19.84 -5.74
CA ARG A 103 5.68 -18.51 -5.22
C ARG A 103 6.53 -17.39 -5.83
N GLN A 104 7.84 -17.60 -5.97
CA GLN A 104 8.72 -16.59 -6.55
C GLN A 104 8.40 -16.29 -8.01
N GLN A 105 7.99 -17.29 -8.80
CA GLN A 105 7.52 -17.07 -10.18
C GLN A 105 6.25 -16.22 -10.22
N TRP A 106 5.28 -16.49 -9.34
CA TRP A 106 4.05 -15.71 -9.25
C TRP A 106 4.31 -14.26 -8.81
N ILE A 107 5.20 -14.05 -7.84
CA ILE A 107 5.65 -12.71 -7.43
C ILE A 107 6.35 -11.97 -8.58
N ASN A 108 7.20 -12.66 -9.34
CA ASN A 108 7.87 -12.06 -10.49
C ASN A 108 6.88 -11.69 -11.60
N ASN A 109 5.86 -12.54 -11.83
CA ASN A 109 4.77 -12.23 -12.74
C ASN A 109 3.98 -11.00 -12.28
N PHE A 110 3.62 -10.93 -11.00
CA PHE A 110 2.95 -9.77 -10.42
C PHE A 110 3.76 -8.48 -10.62
N LYS A 111 5.06 -8.52 -10.35
CA LYS A 111 5.98 -7.37 -10.56
C LYS A 111 6.03 -6.94 -12.03
N SER A 112 6.18 -7.90 -12.95
CA SER A 112 6.21 -7.63 -14.40
C SER A 112 4.93 -6.98 -14.90
N LEU A 113 3.76 -7.48 -14.47
CA LEU A 113 2.46 -6.90 -14.82
C LEU A 113 2.30 -5.50 -14.21
N THR A 114 2.73 -5.32 -12.96
CA THR A 114 2.70 -4.02 -12.27
C THR A 114 3.57 -2.98 -12.97
N GLU A 115 4.80 -3.33 -13.35
CA GLU A 115 5.71 -2.44 -14.07
C GLU A 115 5.13 -2.04 -15.44
N LYS A 116 4.60 -3.02 -16.18
CA LYS A 116 4.08 -2.81 -17.53
C LYS A 116 2.75 -2.07 -17.56
N HIS A 117 1.83 -2.37 -16.66
CA HIS A 117 0.44 -1.90 -16.72
C HIS A 117 0.08 -0.89 -15.62
N GLY A 118 0.96 -0.68 -14.65
CA GLY A 118 0.81 0.38 -13.65
C GLY A 118 -0.38 0.18 -12.73
N PHE A 119 -0.96 1.30 -12.29
CA PHE A 119 -2.17 1.32 -11.46
C PHE A 119 -3.38 0.65 -12.11
N LYS A 120 -3.43 0.58 -13.45
CA LYS A 120 -4.51 -0.11 -14.15
C LYS A 120 -4.52 -1.60 -13.81
N PHE A 121 -3.35 -2.23 -13.72
CA PHE A 121 -3.25 -3.62 -13.27
C PHE A 121 -3.46 -3.71 -11.76
N LEU A 122 -2.78 -2.91 -10.95
CA LEU A 122 -2.88 -2.99 -9.48
C LEU A 122 -4.33 -2.91 -8.98
N ASN A 123 -5.16 -2.07 -9.63
CA ASN A 123 -6.55 -1.83 -9.28
C ASN A 123 -7.55 -2.65 -10.13
N SER A 124 -7.10 -3.76 -10.69
CA SER A 124 -7.94 -4.69 -11.47
C SER A 124 -8.23 -5.97 -10.71
N SER A 125 -9.29 -6.67 -11.12
CA SER A 125 -9.57 -8.02 -10.64
C SER A 125 -8.44 -9.02 -10.95
N GLU A 126 -7.67 -8.79 -12.01
CA GLU A 126 -6.50 -9.63 -12.35
C GLU A 126 -5.44 -9.58 -11.25
N SER A 127 -5.14 -8.38 -10.72
CA SER A 127 -4.23 -8.21 -9.58
C SER A 127 -4.75 -8.89 -8.32
N VAL A 128 -6.05 -8.72 -8.03
CA VAL A 128 -6.71 -9.36 -6.88
C VAL A 128 -6.57 -10.89 -6.97
N ASN A 129 -6.96 -11.48 -8.10
CA ASN A 129 -6.88 -12.92 -8.30
C ASN A 129 -5.43 -13.43 -8.17
N LEU A 130 -4.46 -12.71 -8.75
CA LEU A 130 -3.06 -13.12 -8.68
C LEU A 130 -2.51 -13.08 -7.24
N LEU A 131 -2.92 -12.09 -6.44
CA LEU A 131 -2.55 -11.99 -5.03
C LEU A 131 -3.24 -13.07 -4.18
N GLU A 132 -4.47 -13.44 -4.51
CA GLU A 132 -5.17 -14.55 -3.85
C GLU A 132 -4.46 -15.88 -4.07
N GLU A 133 -4.04 -16.19 -5.30
CA GLU A 133 -3.25 -17.40 -5.60
C GLU A 133 -1.91 -17.43 -4.85
N ILE A 134 -1.21 -16.28 -4.80
CA ILE A 134 0.02 -16.16 -4.00
C ILE A 134 -0.27 -16.43 -2.52
N ARG A 135 -1.37 -15.88 -1.97
CA ARG A 135 -1.77 -16.11 -0.57
C ARG A 135 -2.11 -17.57 -0.29
N VAL A 136 -2.76 -18.27 -1.22
CA VAL A 136 -3.02 -19.72 -1.09
C VAL A 136 -1.71 -20.49 -0.96
N LEU A 137 -0.73 -20.22 -1.83
CA LEU A 137 0.60 -20.84 -1.76
C LEU A 137 1.34 -20.52 -0.46
N GLU A 138 1.27 -19.26 0.00
CA GLU A 138 1.83 -18.85 1.29
C GLU A 138 1.19 -19.60 2.46
N ASN A 139 -0.14 -19.70 2.48
CA ASN A 139 -0.86 -20.40 3.53
C ASN A 139 -0.51 -21.88 3.56
N LEU A 140 -0.47 -22.55 2.41
CA LEU A 140 -0.05 -23.96 2.31
C LEU A 140 1.34 -24.20 2.91
N ALA A 141 2.28 -23.27 2.69
CA ALA A 141 3.63 -23.35 3.27
C ALA A 141 3.66 -23.11 4.79
N LEU A 142 2.63 -22.48 5.36
CA LEU A 142 2.55 -22.14 6.78
C LEU A 142 1.68 -23.11 7.60
N ILE A 143 0.87 -23.95 6.94
CA ILE A 143 0.01 -24.94 7.61
C ILE A 143 0.83 -25.80 8.58
N GLY A 144 0.37 -25.87 9.83
CA GLY A 144 0.99 -26.69 10.88
C GLY A 144 2.25 -26.08 11.50
N THR A 145 2.73 -24.94 11.01
CA THR A 145 3.89 -24.24 11.59
C THR A 145 3.46 -23.34 12.76
N GLU A 146 4.35 -23.17 13.73
CA GLU A 146 4.15 -22.21 14.83
C GLU A 146 4.07 -20.76 14.30
N VAL A 147 4.87 -20.45 13.28
CA VAL A 147 4.88 -19.12 12.63
C VAL A 147 3.55 -18.81 11.95
N GLY A 148 2.91 -19.79 11.31
CA GLY A 148 1.57 -19.61 10.72
C GLY A 148 0.54 -19.19 11.76
N LYS A 149 0.51 -19.86 12.92
CA LYS A 149 -0.42 -19.53 14.02
C LYS A 149 -0.18 -18.14 14.60
N ILE A 150 1.09 -17.76 14.79
CA ILE A 150 1.46 -16.43 15.28
C ILE A 150 1.03 -15.35 14.28
N PHE A 151 1.29 -15.58 12.99
CA PHE A 151 0.96 -14.61 11.94
C PHE A 151 -0.55 -14.42 11.79
N GLU A 152 -1.35 -15.49 11.87
CA GLU A 152 -2.82 -15.39 11.85
C GLU A 152 -3.36 -14.57 13.02
N ALA A 153 -2.82 -14.77 14.23
CA ALA A 153 -3.21 -13.97 15.40
C ALA A 153 -2.82 -12.50 15.22
N ALA A 154 -1.59 -12.22 14.77
CA ALA A 154 -1.11 -10.85 14.51
C ALA A 154 -1.94 -10.13 13.43
N MET A 155 -2.34 -10.83 12.36
CA MET A 155 -3.22 -10.28 11.32
C MET A 155 -4.59 -9.91 11.89
N LYS A 156 -5.17 -10.77 12.71
CA LYS A 156 -6.46 -10.49 13.35
C LYS A 156 -6.39 -9.28 14.29
N ASP A 157 -5.31 -9.15 15.06
CA ASP A 157 -5.11 -8.00 15.94
C ASP A 157 -4.92 -6.70 15.14
N TYR A 158 -4.20 -6.77 14.02
CA TYR A 158 -4.05 -5.65 13.08
C TYR A 158 -5.38 -5.22 12.45
N GLU A 159 -6.17 -6.16 11.94
CA GLU A 159 -7.49 -5.88 11.36
C GLU A 159 -8.44 -5.26 12.40
N ASN A 160 -8.38 -5.71 13.66
CA ASN A 160 -9.17 -5.14 14.74
C ASN A 160 -8.69 -3.75 15.18
N SER A 161 -7.42 -3.39 14.93
CA SER A 161 -6.89 -2.06 15.24
C SER A 161 -7.20 -1.02 14.16
N MET A 162 -7.60 -1.48 12.97
CA MET A 162 -8.08 -0.60 11.91
C MET A 162 -9.43 0.04 12.29
N PRO A 163 -9.59 1.37 12.14
CA PRO A 163 -10.86 2.03 12.42
C PRO A 163 -11.97 1.50 11.51
N SER A 164 -13.09 1.06 12.09
CA SER A 164 -14.23 0.43 11.40
C SER A 164 -15.08 1.36 10.52
N GLU A 165 -14.67 2.63 10.33
CA GLU A 165 -15.54 3.68 9.75
C GLU A 165 -14.97 4.41 8.51
N TYR A 166 -13.81 4.02 7.96
CA TYR A 166 -13.19 4.83 6.88
C TYR A 166 -12.60 4.03 5.71
N ILE A 167 -12.35 4.76 4.63
CA ILE A 167 -11.95 4.28 3.30
C ILE A 167 -10.44 4.41 3.16
N PHE A 168 -9.80 3.38 2.62
CA PHE A 168 -8.35 3.28 2.57
C PHE A 168 -7.84 3.40 1.12
N ILE A 169 -6.81 4.22 0.92
CA ILE A 169 -5.86 4.03 -0.17
C ILE A 169 -4.78 3.14 0.40
N LEU A 170 -4.66 1.92 -0.14
CA LEU A 170 -3.73 0.88 0.26
C LEU A 170 -2.54 0.82 -0.70
#